data_AF-A0AB33VE52-F1
#
_entry.id   AF-A0AB33VE52-F1
#
_cell.length_a   1.000
_cell.length_b   1.000
_cell.length_c   1.000
_cell.angle_alpha   90.00
_cell.angle_beta   90.00
_cell.angle_gamma   90.00
#
_symmetry.space_group_name_H-M   'P 1'
#
loop_
_entity.id
_entity.type
_entity.pdbx_description
1 polymer ?
#
loop_
_entity_poly.entity_id
_entity_poly.type
_entity_poly.pdbx_seq_one_letter_code
_entity_poly.pdbx_strand_id
1 'polypeptide(L)'
;MAYKSIGYHSSMPKEKLAGFRRAFSARNHWIALLYVTCVPVSLLVSGYMAWSFSNDGALGAARWILEAVLCIFFARQLRAMENIVHFGSHLNITSKRKVNDVIVNLAAAMPTFQWVQRYREFHNKHHVLFAGDDDPCKNRIEDINGIRDRVESRQLGLIHGIVYGIYSFYREVGSNRTILLYSLIYHALAYCAISAVNAEFADFFYGRLLFARPACCCRSSGW
;
A
#
# COMPACT_ATOMS: atom_id res chain seq x y z
N MET A 1 11.86 -9.99 41.32
CA MET A 1 12.56 -8.95 40.54
C MET A 1 11.58 -8.32 39.57
N ALA A 2 11.25 -7.04 39.75
CA ALA A 2 10.36 -6.34 38.82
C ALA A 2 11.06 -6.21 37.46
N TYR A 3 10.39 -6.62 36.39
CA TYR A 3 10.84 -6.38 35.02
C TYR A 3 10.86 -4.86 34.80
N LYS A 4 12.04 -4.24 34.94
CA LYS A 4 12.24 -2.82 34.63
C LYS A 4 11.98 -2.70 33.14
N SER A 5 10.79 -2.23 32.76
CA SER A 5 10.42 -2.10 31.36
C SER A 5 11.43 -1.18 30.66
N ILE A 6 12.30 -1.76 29.83
CA ILE A 6 13.25 -1.05 28.97
C ILE A 6 12.51 -0.44 27.75
N GLY A 7 11.22 -0.16 27.91
CA GLY A 7 10.32 0.29 26.85
C GLY A 7 10.08 1.79 26.92
N TYR A 8 9.77 2.41 25.78
CA TYR A 8 9.33 3.80 25.69
C TYR A 8 8.07 4.03 26.52
N HIS A 9 8.05 5.08 27.35
CA HIS A 9 6.86 5.54 28.07
C HIS A 9 6.70 7.05 27.86
N SER A 10 5.49 7.50 27.56
CA SER A 10 5.18 8.91 27.33
C SER A 10 5.41 9.79 28.56
N SER A 11 5.41 9.20 29.76
CA SER A 11 5.69 9.84 31.05
C SER A 11 7.18 9.99 31.37
N MET A 12 8.09 9.57 30.50
CA MET A 12 9.53 9.68 30.73
C MET A 12 10.03 11.14 30.71
N PRO A 13 11.12 11.45 31.43
CA PRO A 13 11.79 12.74 31.33
C PRO A 13 12.17 13.09 29.89
N LYS A 14 12.05 14.37 29.51
CA LYS A 14 12.33 14.87 28.15
C LYS A 14 13.70 14.42 27.60
N GLU A 15 14.72 14.38 28.45
CA GLU A 15 16.08 13.95 28.08
C GLU A 15 16.14 12.46 27.71
N LYS A 16 15.45 11.59 28.46
CA LYS A 16 15.34 10.16 28.14
C LYS A 16 14.52 9.94 26.88
N LEU A 17 13.43 10.70 26.69
CA LEU A 17 12.66 10.67 25.43
C LEU A 17 13.53 11.10 24.23
N ALA A 18 14.36 12.13 24.39
CA ALA A 18 15.28 12.58 23.35
C ALA A 18 16.41 11.56 23.08
N GLY A 19 16.91 10.89 24.12
CA GLY A 19 17.87 9.79 24.01
C GLY A 19 17.28 8.58 23.27
N PHE A 20 16.07 8.16 23.66
CA PHE A 20 15.33 7.07 23.01
C PHE A 20 15.05 7.42 21.54
N ARG A 21 14.58 8.64 21.26
CA ARG A 21 14.39 9.11 19.88
C ARG A 21 15.69 9.11 19.09
N ARG A 22 16.85 9.44 19.66
CA ARG A 22 18.13 9.36 18.93
C ARG A 22 18.58 7.92 18.68
N ALA A 23 18.46 7.05 19.69
CA ALA A 23 18.88 5.66 19.61
C ALA A 23 17.99 4.81 18.68
N PHE A 24 16.69 5.07 18.67
CA PHE A 24 15.68 4.30 17.93
C PHE A 24 15.08 5.06 16.74
N SER A 25 15.60 6.25 16.40
CA SER A 25 15.23 6.96 15.17
C SER A 25 15.77 6.19 13.97
N ALA A 26 14.89 5.47 13.28
CA ALA A 26 15.18 4.85 11.99
C ALA A 26 15.24 5.85 10.81
N ARG A 27 15.56 7.13 11.06
CA ARG A 27 15.74 8.14 10.02
C ARG A 27 16.94 7.76 9.16
N ASN A 28 16.65 7.18 8.00
CA ASN A 28 17.66 6.84 7.02
C ASN A 28 17.11 7.20 5.64
N HIS A 29 17.53 8.36 5.15
CA HIS A 29 17.07 8.91 3.88
C HIS A 29 17.46 8.03 2.68
N TRP A 30 18.57 7.29 2.77
CA TRP A 30 19.00 6.37 1.72
C TRP A 30 18.10 5.15 1.63
N ILE A 31 17.78 4.54 2.78
CA ILE A 31 16.82 3.43 2.84
C ILE A 31 15.44 3.91 2.39
N ALA A 32 15.03 5.11 2.79
CA ALA A 32 13.77 5.72 2.36
C ALA A 32 13.71 5.87 0.84
N LEU A 33 14.75 6.48 0.24
CA LEU A 33 14.85 6.71 -1.21
C LEU A 33 14.87 5.38 -1.98
N LEU A 34 15.59 4.39 -1.45
CA LEU A 34 15.63 3.04 -2.00
C LEU A 34 14.23 2.44 -2.08
N TYR A 35 13.46 2.42 -0.98
CA TYR A 35 12.12 1.85 -1.00
C TYR A 35 11.13 2.63 -1.88
N VAL A 36 11.16 3.97 -1.78
CA VAL A 36 10.32 4.88 -2.58
C VAL A 36 10.55 4.71 -4.08
N THR A 37 11.77 4.30 -4.48
CA THR A 37 12.11 4.09 -5.90
C THR A 37 11.89 2.64 -6.31
N CYS A 38 12.45 1.69 -5.58
CA CYS A 38 12.45 0.27 -5.95
C CYS A 38 11.04 -0.33 -5.96
N VAL A 39 10.14 0.08 -5.06
CA VAL A 39 8.78 -0.47 -5.03
C VAL A 39 8.00 -0.10 -6.31
N PRO A 40 7.85 1.18 -6.69
CA PRO A 40 7.23 1.53 -7.98
C PRO A 40 7.97 0.95 -9.20
N VAL A 41 9.30 1.00 -9.22
CA VAL A 41 10.08 0.48 -10.37
C VAL A 41 9.86 -1.02 -10.53
N SER A 42 9.83 -1.78 -9.44
CA SER A 42 9.59 -3.22 -9.53
C SER A 42 8.20 -3.58 -10.06
N LEU A 43 7.17 -2.74 -9.81
CA LEU A 43 5.85 -2.91 -10.42
C LEU A 43 5.93 -2.72 -11.93
N LEU A 44 6.56 -1.63 -12.39
CA LEU A 44 6.72 -1.34 -13.82
C LEU A 44 7.53 -2.43 -14.54
N VAL A 45 8.66 -2.83 -13.97
CA VAL A 45 9.54 -3.87 -14.57
C VAL A 45 8.82 -5.22 -14.63
N SER A 46 8.19 -5.65 -13.54
CA SER A 46 7.47 -6.94 -13.52
C SER A 46 6.27 -6.93 -14.47
N GLY A 47 5.52 -5.82 -14.53
CA GLY A 47 4.45 -5.64 -15.50
C GLY A 47 4.95 -5.67 -16.94
N TYR A 48 6.08 -5.02 -17.22
CA TYR A 48 6.68 -4.99 -18.57
C TYR A 48 7.16 -6.37 -19.00
N MET A 49 7.84 -7.11 -18.12
CA MET A 49 8.25 -8.48 -18.38
C MET A 49 7.03 -9.36 -18.71
N ALA A 50 5.96 -9.22 -17.94
CA ALA A 50 4.72 -9.94 -18.17
C ALA A 50 4.08 -9.64 -19.52
N TRP A 51 4.00 -8.35 -19.87
CA TRP A 51 3.51 -7.91 -21.16
C TRP A 51 4.34 -8.50 -22.31
N SER A 52 5.68 -8.44 -22.23
CA SER A 52 6.58 -9.00 -23.24
C SER A 52 6.31 -10.48 -23.47
N PHE A 53 6.31 -11.28 -22.39
CA PHE A 53 6.06 -12.72 -22.50
C PHE A 53 4.64 -13.06 -22.99
N SER A 54 3.67 -12.20 -22.72
CA SER A 54 2.29 -12.39 -23.16
C SER A 54 2.11 -12.04 -24.64
N ASN A 55 2.85 -11.04 -25.13
CA ASN A 55 2.80 -10.58 -26.52
C ASN A 55 3.54 -11.54 -27.46
N ASP A 56 4.63 -12.15 -27.00
CA ASP A 56 5.41 -13.12 -27.78
C ASP A 56 4.67 -14.45 -28.02
N GLY A 57 3.54 -14.68 -27.35
CA GLY A 57 2.67 -15.86 -27.52
C GLY A 57 3.27 -17.18 -27.05
N ALA A 58 4.56 -17.21 -26.71
CA ALA A 58 5.34 -18.41 -26.40
C ALA A 58 4.84 -19.19 -25.17
N LEU A 59 4.13 -18.53 -24.25
CA LEU A 59 3.75 -19.14 -22.96
C LEU A 59 2.46 -19.96 -22.98
N GLY A 60 1.62 -19.87 -24.01
CA GLY A 60 0.35 -20.63 -24.06
C GLY A 60 -0.46 -20.52 -22.75
N ALA A 61 -0.76 -21.66 -22.11
CA ALA A 61 -1.47 -21.72 -20.82
C ALA A 61 -0.66 -21.23 -19.62
N ALA A 62 0.68 -21.23 -19.69
CA ALA A 62 1.55 -20.77 -18.60
C ALA A 62 1.40 -19.26 -18.33
N ARG A 63 0.84 -18.50 -19.28
CA ARG A 63 0.52 -17.07 -19.10
C ARG A 63 -0.41 -16.83 -17.91
N TRP A 64 -1.39 -17.71 -17.69
CA TRP A 64 -2.38 -17.55 -16.61
C TRP A 64 -1.73 -17.72 -15.23
N ILE A 65 -0.74 -18.62 -15.13
CA ILE A 65 0.04 -18.82 -13.91
C ILE A 65 0.90 -17.57 -13.65
N LEU A 66 1.56 -17.05 -14.69
CA LEU A 66 2.36 -15.83 -14.59
C LEU A 66 1.52 -14.63 -14.14
N GLU A 67 0.35 -14.42 -14.74
CA GLU A 67 -0.60 -13.36 -14.35
C GLU A 67 -1.04 -13.52 -12.89
N ALA A 68 -1.37 -14.73 -12.42
CA ALA A 68 -1.74 -14.97 -11.03
C ALA A 68 -0.59 -14.66 -10.05
N VAL A 69 0.64 -15.07 -10.37
CA VAL A 69 1.85 -14.74 -9.59
C VAL A 69 2.07 -13.24 -9.52
N LEU A 70 1.86 -12.53 -10.64
CA LEU A 70 1.97 -11.08 -10.69
C LEU A 70 0.89 -10.38 -9.88
N CYS A 71 -0.35 -10.86 -9.89
CA CYS A 71 -1.41 -10.32 -9.03
C CYS A 71 -1.01 -10.40 -7.54
N ILE A 72 -0.44 -11.53 -7.10
CA ILE A 72 0.07 -11.70 -5.72
C ILE A 72 1.24 -10.74 -5.47
N PHE A 73 2.18 -10.63 -6.41
CA PHE A 73 3.30 -9.71 -6.32
C PHE A 73 2.83 -8.26 -6.20
N PHE A 74 1.87 -7.84 -7.03
CA PHE A 74 1.29 -6.49 -7.02
C PHE A 74 0.59 -6.21 -5.70
N ALA A 75 -0.22 -7.14 -5.18
CA ALA A 75 -0.84 -7.02 -3.87
C ALA A 75 0.21 -6.83 -2.76
N ARG A 76 1.32 -7.57 -2.82
CA ARG A 76 2.46 -7.41 -1.90
C ARG A 76 3.15 -6.06 -2.08
N GLN A 77 3.29 -5.55 -3.30
CA GLN A 77 3.89 -4.23 -3.55
C GLN A 77 2.98 -3.08 -3.08
N LEU A 78 1.66 -3.21 -3.22
CA LEU A 78 0.71 -2.27 -2.63
C LEU A 78 0.85 -2.24 -1.09
N ARG A 79 0.98 -3.41 -0.45
CA ARG A 79 1.29 -3.49 0.99
C ARG A 79 2.64 -2.83 1.33
N ALA A 80 3.64 -2.95 0.47
CA ALA A 80 4.92 -2.27 0.65
C ALA A 80 4.80 -0.75 0.53
N MET A 81 3.96 -0.24 -0.39
CA MET A 81 3.64 1.18 -0.48
C MET A 81 2.95 1.70 0.79
N GLU A 82 1.96 0.98 1.32
CA GLU A 82 1.35 1.34 2.62
C GLU A 82 2.38 1.38 3.76
N ASN A 83 3.37 0.50 3.75
CA ASN A 83 4.47 0.54 4.72
C ASN A 83 5.38 1.77 4.52
N ILE A 84 5.56 2.24 3.29
CA ILE A 84 6.22 3.53 3.01
C ILE A 84 5.37 4.68 3.56
N VAL A 85 4.04 4.64 3.44
CA VAL A 85 3.14 5.62 4.05
C VAL A 85 3.30 5.64 5.57
N HIS A 86 3.32 4.45 6.19
CA HIS A 86 3.60 4.31 7.62
C HIS A 86 4.96 4.91 8.01
N PHE A 87 6.02 4.56 7.30
CA PHE A 87 7.36 5.10 7.53
C PHE A 87 7.42 6.63 7.35
N GLY A 88 6.75 7.15 6.33
CA GLY A 88 6.63 8.57 6.04
C GLY A 88 5.78 9.34 7.07
N SER A 89 4.84 8.66 7.74
CA SER A 89 4.02 9.27 8.79
C SER A 89 4.88 9.76 9.98
N HIS A 90 6.01 9.10 10.24
CA HIS A 90 6.99 9.46 11.27
C HIS A 90 8.03 10.49 10.83
N LEU A 91 7.94 11.02 9.60
CA LEU A 91 8.95 11.93 9.02
C LEU A 91 10.33 11.27 8.88
N ASN A 92 10.35 9.97 8.54
CA ASN A 92 11.59 9.22 8.41
C ASN A 92 12.27 9.41 7.04
N ILE A 93 11.57 9.96 6.03
CA ILE A 93 12.18 10.32 4.73
C ILE A 93 12.92 11.65 4.81
N THR A 94 12.37 12.63 5.54
CA THR A 94 13.06 13.89 5.85
C THR A 94 12.36 14.58 7.02
N SER A 95 13.12 15.33 7.81
CA SER A 95 12.58 16.15 8.90
C SER A 95 11.72 17.31 8.40
N LYS A 96 11.89 17.74 7.14
CA LYS A 96 11.08 18.79 6.53
C LYS A 96 9.71 18.23 6.16
N ARG A 97 8.72 18.42 7.04
CA ARG A 97 7.36 17.89 6.89
C ARG A 97 6.76 18.05 5.50
N LYS A 98 6.84 19.25 4.91
CA LYS A 98 6.29 19.50 3.56
C LYS A 98 6.95 18.62 2.50
N VAL A 99 8.28 18.50 2.52
CA VAL A 99 9.04 17.70 1.56
C VAL A 99 8.76 16.21 1.74
N ASN A 100 8.75 15.73 3.00
CA ASN A 100 8.38 14.36 3.32
C ASN A 100 6.98 14.03 2.79
N ASP A 101 6.02 14.90 3.06
CA ASP A 101 4.63 14.65 2.71
C ASP A 101 4.44 14.59 1.19
N VAL A 102 5.11 15.46 0.43
CA VAL A 102 5.10 15.42 -1.04
C VAL A 102 5.68 14.10 -1.56
N ILE A 103 6.87 13.71 -1.09
CA ILE A 103 7.53 12.47 -1.54
C ILE A 103 6.66 11.26 -1.25
N VAL A 104 6.17 11.13 -0.01
CA VAL A 104 5.36 9.97 0.41
C VAL A 104 4.03 9.93 -0.33
N ASN A 105 3.36 11.07 -0.50
CA ASN A 105 2.07 11.10 -1.17
C ASN A 105 2.19 10.71 -2.64
N LEU A 106 3.18 11.22 -3.37
CA LEU A 106 3.37 10.88 -4.78
C LEU A 106 3.83 9.44 -4.96
N ALA A 107 4.81 8.98 -4.18
CA ALA A 107 5.42 7.68 -4.41
C ALA A 107 4.62 6.49 -3.87
N ALA A 108 3.77 6.70 -2.86
CA ALA A 108 3.13 5.61 -2.14
C ALA A 108 1.68 5.88 -1.77
N ALA A 109 1.37 7.04 -1.17
CA ALA A 109 0.03 7.24 -0.59
C ALA A 109 -1.08 7.41 -1.64
N MET A 110 -0.88 8.22 -2.69
CA MET A 110 -1.87 8.35 -3.77
C MET A 110 -2.07 7.04 -4.54
N PRO A 111 -1.02 6.28 -4.92
CA PRO A 111 -1.19 4.94 -5.49
C PRO A 111 -2.08 4.02 -4.66
N THR A 112 -2.03 4.15 -3.32
CA THR A 112 -2.81 3.35 -2.36
C THR A 112 -4.02 4.08 -1.79
N PHE A 113 -4.54 5.14 -2.44
CA PHE A 113 -5.76 5.84 -2.02
C PHE A 113 -5.71 6.47 -0.62
N GLN A 114 -4.55 6.98 -0.21
CA GLN A 114 -4.29 7.56 1.11
C GLN A 114 -3.64 8.94 1.06
N TRP A 115 -3.82 9.70 2.14
CA TRP A 115 -2.99 10.87 2.46
C TRP A 115 -2.09 10.53 3.65
N VAL A 116 -0.78 10.76 3.53
CA VAL A 116 0.15 10.55 4.66
C VAL A 116 -0.21 11.40 5.88
N GLN A 117 -0.81 12.57 5.67
CA GLN A 117 -1.27 13.45 6.75
C GLN A 117 -2.38 12.82 7.58
N ARG A 118 -3.37 12.24 6.90
CA ARG A 118 -4.52 11.57 7.52
C ARG A 118 -4.10 10.25 8.16
N TYR A 119 -3.28 9.49 7.45
CA TYR A 119 -2.67 8.28 8.00
C TYR A 119 -1.88 8.58 9.27
N ARG A 120 -1.10 9.67 9.31
CA ARG A 120 -0.34 10.10 10.48
C ARG A 120 -1.24 10.41 11.68
N GLU A 121 -2.38 11.08 11.48
CA GLU A 121 -3.35 11.35 12.55
C GLU A 121 -3.89 10.05 13.15
N PHE A 122 -4.37 9.14 12.29
CA PHE A 122 -4.83 7.80 12.67
C PHE A 122 -3.74 7.00 13.40
N HIS A 123 -2.53 6.98 12.84
CA HIS A 123 -1.42 6.19 13.34
C HIS A 123 -0.90 6.73 14.68
N ASN A 124 -0.86 8.05 14.85
CA ASN A 124 -0.54 8.65 16.14
C ASN A 124 -1.59 8.30 17.20
N LYS A 125 -2.88 8.25 16.84
CA LYS A 125 -3.93 7.81 17.77
C LYS A 125 -3.67 6.37 18.23
N HIS A 126 -3.36 5.46 17.31
CA HIS A 126 -2.97 4.08 17.64
C HIS A 126 -1.77 4.03 18.60
N HIS A 127 -0.70 4.79 18.34
CA HIS A 127 0.47 4.82 19.23
C HIS A 127 0.17 5.39 20.62
N VAL A 128 -0.70 6.41 20.71
CA VAL A 128 -1.04 7.04 22.00
C VAL A 128 -1.96 6.14 22.83
N LEU A 129 -2.88 5.43 22.19
CA LEU A 129 -3.92 4.64 22.84
C LEU A 129 -3.64 3.13 22.77
N PHE A 130 -2.41 2.75 22.43
CA PHE A 130 -2.02 1.38 22.09
C PHE A 130 -2.55 0.34 23.09
N ALA A 131 -3.25 -0.68 22.58
CA ALA A 131 -3.90 -1.76 23.35
C ALA A 131 -5.01 -1.32 24.33
N GLY A 132 -5.30 -0.02 24.44
CA GLY A 132 -6.45 0.51 25.15
C GLY A 132 -7.75 0.33 24.36
N ASP A 133 -8.88 0.63 24.98
CA ASP A 133 -10.21 0.43 24.39
C ASP A 133 -10.54 1.42 23.26
N ASP A 134 -9.80 2.53 23.19
CA ASP A 134 -9.90 3.53 22.12
C ASP A 134 -8.85 3.33 21.01
N ASP A 135 -8.08 2.23 21.04
CA ASP A 135 -7.13 1.89 19.97
C ASP A 135 -7.90 1.46 18.70
N PRO A 136 -7.87 2.26 17.63
CA PRO A 136 -8.62 1.94 16.42
C PRO A 136 -8.14 0.63 15.76
N CYS A 137 -6.87 0.26 15.90
CA CYS A 137 -6.35 -0.99 15.33
C CYS A 137 -6.82 -2.22 16.09
N LYS A 138 -6.83 -2.15 17.43
CA LYS A 138 -7.33 -3.23 18.29
C LYS A 138 -8.80 -3.49 17.98
N ASN A 139 -9.62 -2.44 18.01
CA ASN A 139 -11.05 -2.52 17.80
C ASN A 139 -11.38 -3.10 16.41
N ARG A 140 -10.65 -2.67 15.37
CA ARG A 140 -10.80 -3.23 14.02
C ARG A 140 -10.47 -4.73 13.95
N ILE A 141 -9.43 -5.19 14.64
CA ILE A 141 -9.06 -6.61 14.68
C ILE A 141 -10.11 -7.44 15.43
N GLU A 142 -10.62 -6.92 16.53
CA GLU A 142 -11.71 -7.55 17.30
C GLU A 142 -12.98 -7.67 16.46
N ASP A 143 -13.36 -6.62 15.73
CA ASP A 143 -14.48 -6.64 14.79
C ASP A 143 -14.29 -7.68 13.67
N ILE A 144 -13.10 -7.73 13.05
CA ILE A 144 -12.77 -8.70 11.99
C ILE A 144 -12.90 -10.14 12.51
N ASN A 145 -12.36 -10.42 13.70
CA ASN A 145 -12.47 -11.73 14.33
C ASN A 145 -13.93 -12.06 14.66
N GLY A 146 -14.68 -11.11 15.22
CA GLY A 146 -16.10 -11.27 15.50
C GLY A 146 -16.94 -11.56 14.26
N ILE A 147 -16.62 -10.95 13.11
CA ILE A 147 -17.28 -11.25 11.82
C ILE A 147 -16.92 -12.67 11.36
N ARG A 148 -15.64 -13.04 11.43
CA ARG A 148 -15.17 -14.35 10.99
C ARG A 148 -15.83 -15.49 11.77
N ASP A 149 -16.00 -15.29 13.08
CA ASP A 149 -16.51 -16.32 13.97
C ASP A 149 -18.04 -16.47 13.90
N ARG A 150 -18.76 -15.50 13.33
CA ARG A 150 -20.23 -15.54 13.11
C ARG A 150 -20.66 -16.22 11.81
N VAL A 151 -19.73 -16.53 10.91
CA VAL A 151 -20.02 -17.12 9.61
C VAL A 151 -19.71 -18.62 9.65
N GLU A 152 -20.70 -19.46 9.36
CA GLU A 152 -20.54 -20.92 9.43
C GLU A 152 -19.41 -21.44 8.52
N SER A 153 -19.29 -20.87 7.32
CA SER A 153 -18.20 -21.20 6.39
C SER A 153 -16.96 -20.37 6.71
N ARG A 154 -15.87 -21.07 7.07
CA ARG A 154 -14.54 -20.47 7.28
C ARG A 154 -14.08 -19.62 6.09
N GLN A 155 -14.37 -20.04 4.86
CA GLN A 155 -13.98 -19.31 3.64
C GLN A 155 -14.75 -18.00 3.50
N LEU A 156 -16.07 -18.03 3.74
CA LEU A 156 -16.90 -16.82 3.72
C LEU A 156 -16.54 -15.87 4.86
N GLY A 157 -16.24 -16.40 6.05
CA GLY A 157 -15.74 -15.60 7.18
C GLY A 157 -14.43 -14.88 6.86
N LEU A 158 -13.50 -15.54 6.16
CA LEU A 158 -12.26 -14.91 5.67
C LEU A 158 -12.54 -13.78 4.67
N ILE A 159 -13.41 -14.02 3.69
CA ILE A 159 -13.77 -13.02 2.67
C ILE A 159 -14.43 -11.80 3.34
N HIS A 160 -15.42 -12.02 4.18
CA HIS A 160 -16.10 -10.93 4.91
C HIS A 160 -15.13 -10.18 5.82
N GLY A 161 -14.24 -10.88 6.52
CA GLY A 161 -13.21 -10.26 7.35
C GLY A 161 -12.25 -9.37 6.55
N ILE A 162 -11.81 -9.81 5.37
CA ILE A 162 -10.94 -9.01 4.48
C ILE A 162 -11.68 -7.78 3.96
N VAL A 163 -12.91 -7.94 3.46
CA VAL A 163 -13.71 -6.83 2.92
C VAL A 163 -13.99 -5.79 4.01
N TYR A 164 -14.43 -6.24 5.19
CA TYR A 164 -14.65 -5.35 6.33
C TYR A 164 -13.35 -4.69 6.76
N GLY A 165 -12.25 -5.43 6.85
CA GLY A 165 -10.94 -4.91 7.25
C GLY A 165 -10.42 -3.82 6.32
N ILE A 166 -10.56 -3.98 5.01
CA ILE A 166 -10.21 -2.96 4.02
C ILE A 166 -11.10 -1.72 4.20
N TYR A 167 -12.42 -1.91 4.23
CA TYR A 167 -13.37 -0.80 4.35
C TYR A 167 -13.17 0.00 5.65
N SER A 168 -13.10 -0.70 6.79
CA SER A 168 -12.91 -0.10 8.11
C SER A 168 -11.57 0.64 8.19
N PHE A 169 -10.50 0.09 7.63
CA PHE A 169 -9.21 0.77 7.56
C PHE A 169 -9.29 2.10 6.82
N TYR A 170 -9.83 2.12 5.59
CA TYR A 170 -9.93 3.38 4.82
C TYR A 170 -10.85 4.39 5.48
N ARG A 171 -11.92 3.93 6.15
CA ARG A 171 -12.82 4.77 6.96
C ARG A 171 -12.09 5.41 8.15
N GLU A 172 -11.33 4.62 8.90
CA GLU A 172 -10.62 5.06 10.11
C GLU A 172 -9.42 5.96 9.82
N VAL A 173 -8.71 5.70 8.72
CA VAL A 173 -7.68 6.60 8.20
C VAL A 173 -8.28 7.97 7.82
N GLY A 174 -9.60 8.05 7.59
CA GLY A 174 -10.28 9.29 7.19
C GLY A 174 -10.16 9.56 5.70
N SER A 175 -10.18 8.51 4.89
CA SER A 175 -10.18 8.61 3.43
C SER A 175 -11.48 9.26 2.96
N ASN A 176 -11.37 10.16 1.98
CA ASN A 176 -12.48 10.99 1.52
C ASN A 176 -12.53 11.09 -0.01
N ARG A 177 -13.54 11.78 -0.54
CA ARG A 177 -13.71 11.96 -1.99
C ARG A 177 -12.52 12.69 -2.63
N THR A 178 -11.84 13.57 -1.89
CA THR A 178 -10.66 14.28 -2.38
C THR A 178 -9.51 13.31 -2.64
N ILE A 179 -9.14 12.43 -1.70
CA ILE A 179 -8.06 11.46 -2.00
C ILE A 179 -8.45 10.53 -3.13
N LEU A 180 -9.70 10.09 -3.19
CA LEU A 180 -10.18 9.26 -4.30
C LEU A 180 -9.96 9.97 -5.64
N LEU A 181 -10.39 11.23 -5.76
CA LEU A 181 -10.19 12.02 -6.98
C LEU A 181 -8.70 12.16 -7.34
N TYR A 182 -7.85 12.52 -6.38
CA TYR A 182 -6.41 12.68 -6.63
C TYR A 182 -5.73 11.36 -7.00
N SER A 183 -6.16 10.24 -6.41
CA SER A 183 -5.63 8.91 -6.73
C SER A 183 -6.07 8.48 -8.14
N LEU A 184 -7.32 8.78 -8.52
CA LEU A 184 -7.81 8.55 -9.89
C LEU A 184 -7.04 9.41 -10.90
N ILE A 185 -6.80 10.68 -10.60
CA ILE A 185 -5.97 11.57 -11.44
C ILE A 185 -4.54 11.02 -11.53
N TYR A 186 -3.95 10.60 -10.41
CA TYR A 186 -2.62 10.00 -10.37
C TYR A 186 -2.53 8.80 -11.32
N HIS A 187 -3.47 7.85 -11.20
CA HIS A 187 -3.51 6.66 -12.04
C HIS A 187 -3.78 6.99 -13.52
N ALA A 188 -4.63 7.98 -13.80
CA ALA A 188 -4.86 8.46 -15.17
C ALA A 188 -3.60 9.10 -15.78
N LEU A 189 -2.89 9.95 -15.03
CA LEU A 189 -1.65 10.57 -15.47
C LEU A 189 -0.55 9.53 -15.68
N ALA A 190 -0.43 8.55 -14.78
CA ALA A 190 0.51 7.45 -14.92
C ALA A 190 0.18 6.59 -16.16
N TYR A 191 -1.10 6.27 -16.40
CA TYR A 191 -1.53 5.61 -17.64
C TYR A 191 -1.14 6.42 -18.87
N CYS A 192 -1.45 7.71 -18.92
CA CYS A 192 -1.10 8.58 -20.05
C CYS A 192 0.42 8.66 -20.27
N ALA A 193 1.21 8.76 -19.18
CA ALA A 193 2.66 8.81 -19.25
C ALA A 193 3.27 7.51 -19.79
N ILE A 194 2.78 6.35 -19.35
CA ILE A 194 3.21 5.06 -19.89
C ILE A 194 2.76 4.91 -21.34
N SER A 195 1.52 5.30 -21.65
CA SER A 195 0.93 5.21 -23.00
C SER A 195 1.69 6.05 -24.03
N ALA A 196 2.18 7.22 -23.63
CA ALA A 196 3.04 8.06 -24.47
C ALA A 196 4.36 7.39 -24.86
N VAL A 197 4.83 6.41 -24.08
CA VAL A 197 6.04 5.62 -24.38
C VAL A 197 5.69 4.31 -25.08
N ASN A 198 4.66 3.61 -24.60
CA ASN A 198 4.17 2.34 -25.15
C ASN A 198 2.70 2.13 -24.76
N ALA A 199 1.78 2.38 -25.70
CA ALA A 199 0.34 2.25 -25.51
C ALA A 199 -0.11 0.80 -25.24
N GLU A 200 0.46 -0.19 -25.93
CA GLU A 200 0.10 -1.60 -25.73
C GLU A 200 0.46 -2.08 -24.32
N PHE A 201 1.63 -1.65 -23.81
CA PHE A 201 2.04 -1.93 -22.44
C PHE A 201 1.14 -1.21 -21.42
N ALA A 202 0.80 0.06 -21.65
CA ALA A 202 -0.10 0.81 -20.77
C ALA A 202 -1.46 0.13 -20.63
N ASP A 203 -2.03 -0.33 -21.75
CA ASP A 203 -3.30 -1.06 -21.78
C ASP A 203 -3.20 -2.44 -21.11
N PHE A 204 -2.07 -3.13 -21.21
CA PHE A 204 -1.84 -4.35 -20.45
C PHE A 204 -1.75 -4.08 -18.94
N PHE A 205 -0.91 -3.12 -18.55
CA PHE A 205 -0.59 -2.80 -17.16
C PHE A 205 -1.82 -2.29 -16.40
N TYR A 206 -2.58 -1.35 -16.98
CA TYR A 206 -3.81 -0.84 -16.36
C TYR A 206 -5.04 -1.66 -16.74
N GLY A 207 -5.16 -2.14 -17.97
CA GLY A 207 -6.40 -2.72 -18.50
C GLY A 207 -6.52 -4.25 -18.44
N ARG A 208 -5.46 -5.00 -18.07
CA ARG A 208 -5.53 -6.46 -17.82
C ARG A 208 -5.15 -6.85 -16.40
N LEU A 209 -4.13 -6.21 -15.84
CA LEU A 209 -3.67 -6.50 -14.46
C LEU A 209 -4.50 -5.76 -13.39
N LEU A 210 -5.05 -4.57 -13.68
CA LEU A 210 -5.84 -3.79 -12.70
C LEU A 210 -7.35 -3.82 -12.97
N PHE A 211 -7.76 -3.99 -14.22
CA PHE A 211 -9.16 -4.25 -14.60
C PHE A 211 -9.18 -5.55 -15.38
N ALA A 212 -9.89 -6.58 -14.92
CA ALA A 212 -10.01 -7.83 -15.67
C ALA A 212 -10.87 -7.59 -16.93
N ARG A 213 -10.27 -7.11 -18.02
CA ARG A 213 -10.93 -7.17 -19.33
C ARG A 213 -10.81 -8.60 -19.85
N PRO A 214 -11.91 -9.29 -20.17
CA PRO A 214 -11.82 -10.53 -20.92
C PRO A 214 -11.07 -10.22 -22.22
N ALA A 215 -10.03 -11.00 -22.50
CA ALA A 215 -9.26 -10.85 -23.71
C ALA A 215 -10.22 -10.96 -24.91
N CYS A 216 -10.49 -9.85 -25.59
CA CYS A 216 -11.12 -9.91 -26.90
C CYS A 216 -10.16 -10.63 -27.84
N CYS A 217 -10.40 -11.92 -28.06
CA CYS A 217 -9.86 -12.71 -29.15
C CYS A 217 -10.39 -12.17 -30.49
N CYS A 218 -9.93 -10.99 -30.91
CA CYS A 218 -10.11 -10.49 -32.27
C CYS A 218 -8.91 -9.64 -32.65
N ARG A 219 -7.77 -10.28 -32.97
CA ARG A 219 -6.87 -9.75 -33.99
C ARG A 219 -7.24 -10.45 -35.28
N SER A 220 -7.86 -9.69 -36.17
CA SER A 220 -8.13 -10.02 -37.55
C SER A 220 -6.83 -10.47 -38.23
N SER A 221 -6.73 -11.74 -38.57
CA SER A 221 -5.81 -12.22 -39.59
C SER A 221 -6.34 -11.76 -40.95
N GLY A 222 -5.88 -10.61 -41.40
CA GLY A 222 -5.83 -10.31 -42.83
C GLY A 222 -4.58 -10.95 -43.39
N TRP A 223 -4.76 -12.00 -44.19
CA TRP A 223 -4.17 -12.31 -45.50
C TRP A 223 -4.87 -13.57 -46.01
#